data_AF-A0A2V6K5E5-F1
#
_entry.id   AF-A0A2V6K5E5-F1
#
_cell.length_a   1.000
_cell.length_b   1.000
_cell.length_c   1.000
_cell.angle_alpha   90.00
_cell.angle_beta   90.00
_cell.angle_gamma   90.00
#
_symmetry.space_group_name_H-M   'P 1'
#
loop_
_entity.id
_entity.type
_entity.pdbx_description
1 polymer ?
#
loop_
_entity_poly.entity_id
_entity_poly.type
_entity_poly.pdbx_seq_one_letter_code
_entity_poly.pdbx_strand_id
1 'polypeptide(L)'
;MSDTPKQHDWTKPAAMAIPKGGFFKDKVEQGRYGPIFPKTPACYGFTIIAKIKPGREETVRSYGKKIEETIKGLPEALEVLQLHYLRWVLFDINKETYFMYQGIFDTDFDK
;
A
#
# COMPACT_ATOMS: atom_id res chain seq x y z
N MET A 1 -16.39 -13.53 32.70
CA MET A 1 -15.61 -14.43 31.83
C MET A 1 -14.99 -13.54 30.76
N SER A 2 -13.70 -13.25 30.89
CA SER A 2 -12.96 -12.40 29.96
C SER A 2 -12.76 -13.16 28.64
N ASP A 3 -13.37 -12.67 27.56
CA ASP A 3 -13.07 -13.12 26.21
C ASP A 3 -11.63 -12.71 25.85
N THR A 4 -10.69 -13.61 26.10
CA THR A 4 -9.33 -13.48 25.62
C THR A 4 -9.38 -13.42 24.08
N PRO A 5 -8.88 -12.35 23.44
CA PRO A 5 -8.83 -12.27 21.99
C PRO A 5 -8.05 -13.47 21.48
N LYS A 6 -8.68 -14.33 20.67
CA LYS A 6 -8.00 -15.46 20.04
C LYS A 6 -6.83 -14.91 19.25
N GLN A 7 -5.62 -15.19 19.73
CA GLN A 7 -4.35 -14.78 19.14
C GLN A 7 -4.39 -15.12 17.65
N HIS A 8 -4.42 -14.09 16.80
CA HIS A 8 -4.53 -14.29 15.36
C HIS A 8 -3.25 -15.01 14.90
N ASP A 9 -3.42 -16.19 14.31
CA ASP A 9 -2.31 -16.97 13.78
C ASP A 9 -1.77 -16.28 12.52
N TRP A 10 -0.78 -15.40 12.69
CA TRP A 10 -0.16 -14.60 11.62
C TRP A 10 0.46 -15.44 10.50
N THR A 11 0.63 -16.75 10.71
CA THR A 11 1.17 -17.67 9.69
C THR A 11 0.13 -18.09 8.65
N LYS A 12 -1.16 -17.82 8.89
CA LYS A 12 -2.24 -18.16 7.97
C LYS A 12 -2.67 -16.93 7.17
N PRO A 13 -2.59 -16.99 5.83
CA PRO A 13 -3.05 -15.89 4.99
C PRO A 13 -4.56 -15.67 5.18
N ALA A 14 -4.96 -14.43 5.41
CA ALA A 14 -6.34 -14.00 5.53
C ALA A 14 -6.65 -12.95 4.47
N ALA A 15 -7.85 -13.00 3.90
CA ALA A 15 -8.35 -12.01 2.96
C ALA A 15 -9.81 -11.66 3.31
N MET A 16 -10.17 -10.39 3.18
CA MET A 16 -11.52 -9.92 3.44
C MET A 16 -11.91 -8.89 2.38
N ALA A 17 -13.05 -9.11 1.72
CA ALA A 17 -13.61 -8.14 0.80
C ALA A 17 -14.31 -7.03 1.60
N ILE A 18 -13.95 -5.77 1.34
CA ILE A 18 -14.65 -4.63 1.92
C ILE A 18 -15.97 -4.44 1.14
N PRO A 19 -17.13 -4.39 1.82
CA PRO A 19 -18.42 -4.25 1.17
C PRO A 19 -18.58 -2.87 0.49
N LYS A 20 -19.49 -2.79 -0.48
CA LYS A 20 -19.83 -1.54 -1.17
C LYS A 20 -20.27 -0.48 -0.15
N GLY A 21 -19.54 0.64 -0.10
CA GLY A 21 -19.73 1.71 0.90
C GLY A 21 -18.69 1.73 2.02
N GLY A 22 -17.82 0.72 2.10
CA GLY A 22 -16.62 0.72 2.95
C GLY A 22 -16.79 0.21 4.38
N PHE A 23 -18.01 -0.14 4.80
CA PHE A 23 -18.29 -0.62 6.16
C PHE A 23 -19.15 -1.88 6.17
N PHE A 24 -18.85 -2.77 7.11
CA PHE A 24 -19.75 -3.89 7.45
C PHE A 24 -20.93 -3.31 8.22
N LYS A 25 -22.14 -3.37 7.63
CA LYS A 25 -23.36 -2.74 8.17
C LYS A 25 -23.65 -3.14 9.62
N ASP A 26 -23.27 -4.35 9.96
CA ASP A 26 -23.44 -5.05 11.23
C ASP A 26 -22.28 -4.83 12.21
N LYS A 27 -21.20 -4.14 11.80
CA LYS A 27 -20.02 -3.84 12.62
C LYS A 27 -19.51 -2.41 12.45
N VAL A 28 -20.42 -1.46 12.20
CA VAL A 28 -20.04 -0.05 12.05
C VAL A 28 -19.64 0.52 13.40
N GLU A 29 -18.34 0.65 13.64
CA GLU A 29 -17.81 1.34 14.81
C GLU A 29 -17.94 2.86 14.59
N GLN A 30 -18.53 3.57 15.55
CA GLN A 30 -18.73 5.02 15.47
C GLN A 30 -17.63 5.75 16.24
N GLY A 31 -16.81 6.51 15.52
CA GLY A 31 -15.84 7.42 16.10
C GLY A 31 -16.42 8.80 16.35
N ARG A 32 -15.61 9.70 16.92
CA ARG A 32 -16.00 11.09 17.25
C ARG A 32 -16.54 11.90 16.06
N TYR A 33 -16.12 11.57 14.84
CA TYR A 33 -16.46 12.29 13.61
C TYR A 33 -17.23 11.43 12.59
N GLY A 34 -17.69 10.24 12.99
CA GLY A 34 -18.45 9.32 12.14
C GLY A 34 -17.89 7.90 12.09
N PRO A 35 -18.40 7.07 11.17
CA PRO A 35 -18.02 5.67 11.04
C PRO A 35 -16.52 5.45 10.83
N ILE A 36 -15.94 4.49 11.56
CA ILE A 36 -14.54 4.08 11.44
C ILE A 36 -14.43 2.96 10.40
N PHE A 37 -13.61 3.17 9.37
CA PHE A 37 -13.39 2.19 8.33
C PHE A 37 -12.49 1.05 8.86
N PRO A 38 -12.66 -0.20 8.37
CA PRO A 38 -11.75 -1.29 8.69
C PRO A 38 -10.30 -0.90 8.39
N LYS A 39 -9.45 -0.94 9.42
CA LYS A 39 -8.04 -0.61 9.31
C LYS A 39 -7.28 -1.85 8.84
N THR A 40 -6.57 -1.72 7.73
CA THR A 40 -5.55 -2.69 7.29
C THR A 40 -4.21 -1.96 7.21
N PRO A 41 -3.06 -2.66 7.25
CA PRO A 41 -1.78 -2.02 6.98
C PRO A 41 -1.79 -1.20 5.68
N ALA A 42 -2.49 -1.69 4.65
CA ALA A 42 -2.66 -0.98 3.37
C ALA A 42 -3.56 0.27 3.43
N CYS A 43 -4.24 0.54 4.55
CA CYS A 43 -5.03 1.76 4.75
C CYS A 43 -4.17 2.98 5.14
N TYR A 44 -2.93 2.76 5.55
CA TYR A 44 -2.03 3.82 6.00
C TYR A 44 -1.04 4.13 4.91
N GLY A 45 -1.51 4.75 3.85
CA GLY A 45 -0.71 4.92 2.64
C GLY A 45 -1.34 5.88 1.66
N PHE A 46 -0.65 6.06 0.54
CA PHE A 46 -1.20 6.72 -0.63
C PHE A 46 -0.98 5.86 -1.86
N THR A 47 -1.86 6.01 -2.84
CA THR A 47 -1.70 5.41 -4.16
C THR A 47 -1.87 6.50 -5.20
N ILE A 48 -0.87 6.65 -6.05
CA ILE A 48 -0.91 7.54 -7.21
C ILE A 48 -1.00 6.64 -8.44
N ILE A 49 -2.03 6.88 -9.26
CA ILE A 49 -2.18 6.24 -10.56
C ILE A 49 -2.12 7.35 -11.61
N ALA A 50 -1.16 7.25 -12.53
CA ALA A 50 -0.98 8.23 -13.59
C ALA A 50 -0.81 7.52 -14.93
N LYS A 51 -1.50 8.03 -15.96
CA LYS A 51 -1.28 7.60 -17.34
C LYS A 51 0.15 7.97 -17.75
N ILE A 52 0.89 7.03 -18.32
CA ILE A 52 2.22 7.31 -18.87
C ILE A 52 2.06 8.08 -20.18
N LYS A 53 2.91 9.08 -20.39
CA LYS A 53 2.94 9.79 -21.67
C LYS A 53 3.38 8.81 -22.79
N PRO A 54 2.71 8.77 -23.94
CA PRO A 54 3.09 7.87 -25.03
C PRO A 54 4.58 7.99 -25.40
N GLY A 55 5.25 6.84 -25.53
CA GLY A 55 6.67 6.75 -25.86
C GLY A 55 7.62 6.99 -24.68
N ARG A 56 7.11 7.10 -23.44
CA ARG A 56 7.92 7.25 -22.22
C ARG A 56 7.92 6.01 -21.32
N GLU A 57 7.32 4.93 -21.76
CA GLU A 57 7.22 3.66 -21.04
C GLU A 57 8.61 3.13 -20.68
N GLU A 58 9.51 3.13 -21.67
CA GLU A 58 10.89 2.69 -21.46
C GLU A 58 11.68 3.62 -20.54
N THR A 59 11.39 4.92 -20.59
CA THR A 59 11.99 5.89 -19.65
C THR A 59 11.57 5.60 -18.21
N VAL A 60 10.30 5.24 -17.97
CA VAL A 60 9.83 4.86 -16.63
C VAL A 60 10.48 3.54 -16.18
N ARG A 61 10.62 2.56 -17.08
CA ARG A 61 11.29 1.28 -16.78
C ARG A 61 12.77 1.46 -16.44
N SER A 62 13.48 2.33 -17.15
CA SER A 62 14.91 2.58 -16.91
C SER A 62 15.17 3.24 -15.56
N TYR A 63 14.24 4.05 -15.03
CA TYR A 63 14.33 4.53 -13.65
C TYR A 63 14.32 3.39 -12.62
N GLY A 64 13.50 2.36 -12.83
CA GLY A 64 13.50 1.17 -11.99
C GLY A 64 14.86 0.47 -11.99
N LYS A 65 15.49 0.36 -13.16
CA LYS A 65 16.84 -0.23 -13.30
C LYS A 65 17.90 0.60 -12.57
N LYS A 66 17.84 1.93 -12.69
CA LYS A 66 18.74 2.84 -11.99
C LYS A 66 18.61 2.71 -10.46
N ILE A 67 17.39 2.56 -9.95
CA ILE A 67 17.17 2.29 -8.52
C ILE A 67 17.78 0.94 -8.14
N GLU A 68 17.53 -0.13 -8.90
CA GLU A 68 18.13 -1.45 -8.65
C GLU A 68 19.67 -1.38 -8.54
N GLU A 69 20.32 -0.70 -9.49
CA GLU A 69 21.77 -0.51 -9.50
C GLU A 69 22.25 0.35 -8.32
N THR A 70 21.50 1.39 -7.97
CA THR A 70 21.81 2.25 -6.81
C THR A 70 21.76 1.44 -5.52
N ILE A 71 20.72 0.62 -5.33
CA ILE A 71 20.57 -0.22 -4.12
C ILE A 71 21.63 -1.32 -4.04
N LYS A 72 22.07 -1.85 -5.20
CA LYS A 72 23.20 -2.77 -5.24
C LYS A 72 24.50 -2.13 -4.77
N GLY A 73 24.73 -0.86 -5.11
CA GLY A 73 25.94 -0.11 -4.73
C GLY A 73 25.86 0.55 -3.34
N LEU A 74 24.65 0.84 -2.86
CA LEU A 74 24.38 1.53 -1.60
C LEU A 74 23.08 0.97 -1.00
N PRO A 75 23.12 -0.19 -0.32
CA PRO A 75 21.92 -0.84 0.23
C PRO A 75 21.10 0.04 1.19
N GLU A 76 21.76 0.96 1.88
CA GLU A 76 21.19 1.93 2.82
C GLU A 76 20.57 3.16 2.15
N ALA A 77 20.62 3.29 0.81
CA ALA A 77 20.12 4.47 0.10
C ALA A 77 18.62 4.77 0.37
N LEU A 78 17.86 3.77 0.79
CA LEU A 78 16.44 3.89 1.15
C LEU A 78 16.20 3.61 2.65
N GLU A 79 17.23 3.68 3.49
CA GLU A 79 17.11 3.44 4.93
C GLU A 79 16.13 4.42 5.59
N VAL A 80 16.12 5.68 5.15
CA VAL A 80 15.15 6.70 5.60
C VAL A 80 13.70 6.31 5.24
N LEU A 81 13.51 5.39 4.29
CA LEU A 81 12.22 4.86 3.87
C LEU A 81 11.91 3.49 4.49
N GLN A 82 12.69 2.97 5.45
CA GLN A 82 12.46 1.65 6.07
C GLN A 82 11.08 1.50 6.72
N LEU A 83 10.47 2.60 7.17
CA LEU A 83 9.08 2.62 7.67
C LEU A 83 8.03 2.59 6.54
N HIS A 84 8.45 2.45 5.27
CA HIS A 84 7.61 2.61 4.09
C HIS A 84 7.75 1.41 3.15
N TYR A 85 6.66 0.68 2.93
CA TYR A 85 6.56 -0.24 1.80
C TYR A 85 6.23 0.56 0.54
N LEU A 86 7.16 0.58 -0.42
CA LEU A 86 6.99 1.26 -1.70
C LEU A 86 6.87 0.23 -2.84
N ARG A 87 5.86 0.40 -3.69
CA ARG A 87 5.62 -0.46 -4.85
C ARG A 87 5.39 0.36 -6.10
N TRP A 88 6.16 0.03 -7.14
CA TRP A 88 6.07 0.62 -8.47
C TRP A 88 5.53 -0.44 -9.43
N VAL A 89 4.43 -0.14 -10.11
CA VAL A 89 3.78 -1.09 -11.04
C VAL A 89 3.43 -0.38 -12.33
N LEU A 90 3.75 -1.00 -13.47
CA LEU A 90 3.22 -0.62 -14.77
C LEU A 90 2.14 -1.63 -15.15
N PHE A 91 0.98 -1.14 -15.59
CA PHE A 91 -0.16 -1.98 -15.98
C PHE A 91 -0.99 -1.27 -17.06
N ASP A 92 -1.70 -2.04 -17.87
CA ASP A 92 -2.44 -1.51 -19.02
C ASP A 92 -3.95 -1.44 -18.73
N ILE A 93 -4.57 -0.33 -19.12
CA ILE A 93 -6.03 -0.14 -19.14
C ILE A 93 -6.40 0.31 -20.57
N ASN A 94 -7.21 -0.47 -21.28
CA ASN A 94 -7.69 -0.12 -22.63
C ASN A 94 -6.57 0.28 -23.61
N LYS A 95 -5.46 -0.48 -23.65
CA LYS A 95 -4.26 -0.24 -24.49
C LYS A 95 -3.41 0.98 -24.10
N GLU A 96 -3.70 1.59 -22.96
CA GLU A 96 -2.92 2.70 -22.40
C GLU A 96 -2.16 2.21 -21.18
N THR A 97 -0.88 2.54 -21.07
CA THR A 97 -0.05 2.12 -19.92
C THR A 97 -0.14 3.15 -18.80
N TYR A 98 -0.38 2.67 -17.60
CA TYR A 98 -0.43 3.45 -16.37
C TYR A 98 0.73 3.07 -15.45
N PHE A 99 1.19 4.06 -14.71
CA PHE A 99 2.12 3.90 -13.60
C PHE A 99 1.35 4.01 -12.29
N MET A 100 1.47 2.99 -11.43
CA MET A 100 1.02 3.02 -10.05
C MET A 100 2.23 3.15 -9.14
N TYR A 101 2.21 4.18 -8.28
CA TYR A 101 3.08 4.29 -7.13
C TYR A 101 2.25 4.13 -5.87
N GLN A 102 2.52 3.07 -5.12
CA GLN A 102 1.88 2.80 -3.84
C GLN A 102 2.92 2.97 -2.73
N GLY A 103 2.65 3.85 -1.79
CA GLY A 103 3.41 3.98 -0.55
C GLY A 103 2.51 3.59 0.63
N ILE A 104 2.95 2.63 1.43
CA ILE A 104 2.30 2.22 2.67
C ILE A 104 3.27 2.50 3.81
N PHE A 105 2.81 3.18 4.84
CA PHE A 105 3.58 3.54 6.02
C PHE A 105 3.25 2.55 7.13
N ASP A 106 4.28 1.96 7.73
CA ASP A 106 4.12 1.27 9.00
C ASP A 106 3.79 2.31 10.06
N THR A 107 2.69 2.12 10.78
CA THR A 107 2.04 3.15 11.60
C THR A 107 2.75 3.45 12.93
N ASP A 108 4.04 3.22 13.05
CA ASP A 108 4.82 3.56 14.25
C ASP A 108 5.28 5.03 14.21
N PHE A 109 4.35 5.95 13.88
CA PHE A 109 4.56 7.42 13.95
C PHE A 109 4.64 7.94 15.40
N ASP A 110 4.36 7.08 16.40
CA ASP A 110 4.30 7.44 17.83
C ASP A 110 5.65 7.33 18.56
N LYS A 111 6.78 7.44 17.83
CA LYS A 111 8.10 7.74 18.41
C LYS A 111 8.53 9.17 18.14
#